data_AF-A0A559U7G1-F1
#
_entry.id   AF-A0A559U7G1-F1
#
_cell.length_a   1.000
_cell.length_b   1.000
_cell.length_c   1.000
_cell.angle_alpha   90.00
_cell.angle_beta   90.00
_cell.angle_gamma   90.00
#
_symmetry.space_group_name_H-M   'P 1'
#
loop_
_entity.id
_entity.type
_entity.pdbx_description
1 polymer ?
#
loop_
_entity_poly.entity_id
_entity_poly.type
_entity_poly.pdbx_seq_one_letter_code
_entity_poly.pdbx_strand_id
1 'polypeptide(L)'
;MIGVIDTEGDCAEWTFPAEPGAVRTARAAVRGRLCGWGLDCLADLAALLVSELVTNSLRHATGPIGVRLVRPAGLGDTLLVEVSDPLPDPPRERVAHPEDESGRGLQLVADSSRRWGTRPGDTGKTVWFELAVPG
;
A
#
# COMPACT_ATOMS: atom_id res chain seq x y z
N MET A 1 13.02 1.14 8.68
CA MET A 1 12.12 -0.03 8.71
C MET A 1 12.23 -0.65 10.08
N ILE A 2 11.11 -0.83 10.78
CA ILE A 2 11.07 -1.19 12.21
C ILE A 2 10.82 -2.71 12.40
N GLY A 3 10.48 -3.44 11.33
CA GLY A 3 10.40 -4.90 11.36
C GLY A 3 9.97 -5.45 10.00
N VAL A 4 10.29 -6.72 9.74
CA VAL A 4 9.71 -7.53 8.66
C VAL A 4 9.07 -8.75 9.32
N ILE A 5 7.77 -8.97 9.11
CA ILE A 5 7.13 -10.24 9.47
C ILE A 5 6.83 -10.97 8.16
N ASP A 6 7.57 -12.05 7.89
CA ASP A 6 7.30 -12.98 6.80
C ASP A 6 6.58 -14.18 7.40
N THR A 7 5.30 -14.35 7.05
CA THR A 7 4.52 -15.52 7.47
C THR A 7 4.42 -16.44 6.27
N GLU A 8 5.13 -17.57 6.35
CA GLU A 8 5.07 -18.72 5.43
C GLU A 8 5.32 -18.41 3.94
N GLY A 9 5.94 -17.28 3.61
CA GLY A 9 6.27 -16.93 2.24
C GLY A 9 5.13 -16.28 1.46
N ASP A 10 3.89 -16.25 1.96
CA ASP A 10 2.72 -15.66 1.29
C ASP A 10 2.31 -14.30 1.84
N CYS A 11 2.90 -13.89 2.96
CA CYS A 11 2.65 -12.59 3.58
C CYS A 11 3.97 -11.89 3.89
N ALA A 12 4.06 -10.60 3.60
CA ALA A 12 5.17 -9.74 4.00
C ALA A 12 4.63 -8.45 4.58
N GLU A 13 5.09 -8.09 5.78
CA GLU A 13 4.66 -6.88 6.47
C GLU A 13 5.86 -6.04 6.92
N TRP A 14 5.72 -4.72 6.78
CA TRP A 14 6.70 -3.73 7.19
C TRP A 14 6.07 -2.61 7.99
N THR A 15 6.87 -2.02 8.87
CA THR A 15 6.53 -0.77 9.54
C THR A 15 7.61 0.29 9.26
N PHE A 16 7.18 1.48 8.85
CA PHE A 16 8.04 2.60 8.53
C PHE A 16 7.79 3.76 9.49
N PRO A 17 8.84 4.47 9.96
CA PRO A 17 8.66 5.72 10.68
C PRO A 17 7.98 6.77 9.79
N ALA A 18 7.24 7.71 10.39
CA ALA A 18 6.60 8.81 9.66
C ALA A 18 7.61 9.91 9.27
N GLU A 19 8.55 9.57 8.41
CA GLU A 19 9.59 10.49 7.93
C GLU A 19 9.67 10.49 6.39
N PRO A 20 10.20 11.55 5.75
CA PRO A 20 10.25 11.66 4.29
C PRO A 20 10.95 10.48 3.58
N GLY A 21 11.89 9.81 4.26
CA GLY A 21 12.57 8.62 3.74
C GLY A 21 11.68 7.39 3.57
N ALA A 22 10.55 7.33 4.28
CA ALA A 22 9.68 6.15 4.34
C ALA A 22 9.11 5.76 2.97
N VAL A 23 8.77 6.73 2.11
CA VAL A 23 8.24 6.46 0.76
C VAL A 23 9.25 5.67 -0.06
N ARG A 24 10.52 6.11 -0.07
CA ARG A 24 11.58 5.44 -0.82
C ARG A 24 11.84 4.04 -0.29
N THR A 25 11.87 3.88 1.03
CA THR A 25 12.10 2.56 1.66
C THR A 25 10.93 1.62 1.41
N ALA A 26 9.68 2.09 1.50
CA ALA A 26 8.49 1.29 1.21
C ALA A 26 8.48 0.79 -0.24
N ARG A 27 8.78 1.67 -1.22
CA ARG A 27 8.93 1.27 -2.63
C ARG A 27 9.95 0.17 -2.83
N ALA A 28 11.13 0.31 -2.23
CA ALA A 28 12.20 -0.66 -2.37
C ALA A 28 11.83 -2.02 -1.76
N ALA A 29 11.20 -2.01 -0.58
CA ALA A 29 10.73 -3.20 0.11
C ALA A 29 9.66 -3.95 -0.70
N VAL A 30 8.65 -3.25 -1.21
CA VAL A 30 7.58 -3.83 -2.02
C VAL A 30 8.13 -4.44 -3.30
N ARG A 31 8.99 -3.72 -4.03
CA ARG A 31 9.63 -4.27 -5.24
C ARG A 31 10.45 -5.52 -4.92
N GLY A 32 11.35 -5.43 -3.94
CA GLY A 32 12.21 -6.55 -3.55
C GLY A 32 11.41 -7.79 -3.19
N ARG A 33 10.26 -7.63 -2.50
CA ARG A 33 9.41 -8.76 -2.16
C ARG A 33 8.68 -9.33 -3.37
N LEU A 34 8.11 -8.50 -4.23
CA LEU A 34 7.42 -8.96 -5.44
C LEU A 34 8.38 -9.68 -6.39
N CYS A 35 9.61 -9.18 -6.56
CA CYS A 35 10.66 -9.91 -7.29
C CYS A 35 10.98 -11.26 -6.62
N GLY A 36 11.10 -11.30 -5.29
CA GLY A 36 11.30 -12.55 -4.54
C GLY A 36 10.15 -13.55 -4.68
N TRP A 37 8.95 -13.07 -5.03
CA TRP A 37 7.77 -13.90 -5.34
C TRP A 37 7.61 -14.23 -6.82
N GLY A 38 8.49 -13.74 -7.70
CA GLY A 38 8.36 -13.88 -9.16
C GLY A 38 7.24 -13.04 -9.77
N LEU A 39 6.81 -11.98 -9.08
CA LEU A 39 5.74 -11.06 -9.48
C LEU A 39 6.29 -9.73 -10.02
N ASP A 40 7.40 -9.78 -10.76
CA ASP A 40 8.09 -8.61 -11.30
C ASP A 40 7.18 -7.70 -12.14
N CYS A 41 6.21 -8.29 -12.86
CA CYS A 41 5.23 -7.56 -13.66
C CYS A 41 4.34 -6.61 -12.84
N LEU A 42 4.16 -6.87 -11.54
CA LEU A 42 3.39 -6.02 -10.63
C LEU A 42 4.27 -5.07 -9.82
N ALA A 43 5.59 -5.27 -9.81
CA ALA A 43 6.50 -4.61 -8.88
C ALA A 43 6.45 -3.07 -9.00
N ASP A 44 6.43 -2.55 -10.23
CA ASP A 44 6.39 -1.10 -10.45
C ASP A 44 5.03 -0.49 -10.14
N LEU A 45 3.94 -1.15 -10.55
CA LEU A 45 2.58 -0.67 -10.28
C LEU A 45 2.29 -0.69 -8.77
N ALA A 46 2.52 -1.81 -8.10
CA ALA A 46 2.30 -1.93 -6.66
C ALA A 46 3.14 -0.91 -5.87
N ALA A 47 4.41 -0.73 -6.24
CA ALA A 47 5.26 0.26 -5.59
C ALA A 47 4.78 1.70 -5.82
N LEU A 48 4.26 2.03 -7.01
CA LEU A 48 3.66 3.34 -7.28
C LEU A 48 2.44 3.57 -6.38
N LEU A 49 1.48 2.64 -6.37
CA LEU A 49 0.27 2.76 -5.57
C LEU A 49 0.57 2.85 -4.07
N VAL A 50 1.51 2.04 -3.57
CA VAL A 50 1.99 2.13 -2.19
C VAL A 50 2.62 3.50 -1.91
N SER A 51 3.36 4.08 -2.86
CA SER A 51 3.96 5.42 -2.67
C SER A 51 2.91 6.49 -2.50
N GLU A 52 1.85 6.44 -3.30
CA GLU A 52 0.73 7.38 -3.21
C GLU A 52 0.06 7.27 -1.83
N LEU A 53 -0.24 6.05 -1.38
CA LEU A 53 -0.87 5.82 -0.08
C LEU A 53 0.03 6.21 1.10
N VAL A 54 1.31 5.85 1.07
CA VAL A 54 2.28 6.22 2.11
C VAL A 54 2.48 7.74 2.13
N THR A 55 2.54 8.40 0.99
CA THR A 55 2.65 9.88 0.90
C THR A 55 1.41 10.54 1.48
N ASN A 56 0.22 10.02 1.18
CA ASN A 56 -1.02 10.50 1.78
C ASN A 56 -1.01 10.33 3.30
N SER A 57 -0.60 9.15 3.80
CA SER A 57 -0.48 8.91 5.24
C SER A 57 0.56 9.85 5.89
N LEU A 58 1.74 10.07 5.29
CA LEU A 58 2.76 10.99 5.83
C LEU A 58 2.31 12.45 5.91
N ARG A 59 1.41 12.88 5.01
CA ARG A 59 0.88 14.25 5.02
C ARG A 59 -0.01 14.51 6.24
N HIS A 60 -0.64 13.46 6.77
CA HIS A 60 -1.67 13.58 7.79
C HIS A 60 -1.25 12.97 9.14
N ALA A 61 -0.62 11.79 9.12
CA ALA A 61 -0.29 11.01 10.29
C ALA A 61 1.12 11.33 10.83
N THR A 62 1.23 11.38 12.16
CA THR A 62 2.51 11.57 12.87
C THR A 62 3.09 10.27 13.43
N GLY A 63 2.43 9.14 13.23
CA GLY A 63 2.86 7.82 13.74
C GLY A 63 3.21 6.82 12.63
N PRO A 64 3.75 5.65 13.00
CA PRO A 64 4.32 4.71 12.04
C PRO A 64 3.31 4.22 11.01
N ILE A 65 3.79 3.99 9.79
CA ILE A 65 3.00 3.52 8.65
C ILE A 65 3.27 2.04 8.44
N GLY A 66 2.22 1.23 8.46
CA GLY A 66 2.28 -0.19 8.11
C GLY A 66 2.08 -0.41 6.61
N VAL A 67 2.84 -1.33 6.02
CA VAL A 67 2.60 -1.82 4.65
C VAL A 67 2.62 -3.34 4.70
N ARG A 68 1.59 -3.98 4.15
CA ARG A 68 1.46 -5.44 4.11
C ARG A 68 1.09 -5.91 2.72
N LEU A 69 1.74 -6.96 2.27
CA LEU A 69 1.44 -7.70 1.04
C LEU A 69 0.99 -9.10 1.43
N VAL A 70 -0.11 -9.56 0.85
CA VAL A 70 -0.67 -10.88 1.11
C VAL A 70 -1.04 -11.54 -0.22
N ARG A 71 -0.64 -12.80 -0.40
CA ARG A 71 -1.16 -13.71 -1.42
C ARG A 71 -2.22 -14.58 -0.74
N PRO A 72 -3.53 -14.28 -0.89
CA PRO A 72 -4.55 -15.00 -0.16
C PRO A 72 -4.58 -16.47 -0.59
N ALA A 73 -4.59 -17.39 0.37
CA ALA A 73 -4.68 -18.82 0.09
C ALA A 73 -5.95 -19.12 -0.72
N GLY A 74 -5.80 -19.85 -1.82
CA GLY A 74 -6.90 -20.19 -2.73
C GLY A 74 -7.26 -19.11 -3.77
N LEU A 75 -6.62 -17.94 -3.74
CA LEU A 75 -6.73 -16.89 -4.77
C LEU A 75 -5.37 -16.62 -5.41
N GLY A 76 -4.87 -17.61 -6.16
CA GLY A 76 -3.53 -17.56 -6.78
C GLY A 76 -3.33 -16.45 -7.82
N ASP A 77 -4.41 -15.79 -8.24
CA ASP A 77 -4.41 -14.70 -9.21
C ASP A 77 -4.55 -13.31 -8.55
N THR A 78 -4.39 -13.22 -7.23
CA THR A 78 -4.66 -11.99 -6.47
C THR A 78 -3.52 -11.65 -5.53
N LEU A 79 -3.08 -10.40 -5.60
CA LEU A 79 -2.19 -9.78 -4.62
C LEU A 79 -2.97 -8.72 -3.85
N LEU A 80 -3.13 -8.91 -2.54
CA LEU A 80 -3.70 -7.91 -1.64
C LEU A 80 -2.58 -7.03 -1.08
N VAL A 81 -2.76 -5.72 -1.17
CA VAL A 81 -1.85 -4.72 -0.62
C VAL A 81 -2.61 -3.88 0.40
N GLU A 82 -2.01 -3.69 1.56
CA GLU A 82 -2.60 -2.96 2.68
C GLU A 82 -1.62 -1.89 3.17
N VAL A 83 -2.11 -0.66 3.37
CA VAL A 83 -1.35 0.45 3.95
C VAL A 83 -2.13 0.98 5.16
N SER A 84 -1.49 0.95 6.33
CA SER A 84 -2.12 1.31 7.60
C SER A 84 -1.45 2.52 8.22
N ASP A 85 -2.24 3.41 8.80
CA ASP A 85 -1.76 4.55 9.58
C ASP A 85 -2.62 4.75 10.84
N PRO A 86 -2.09 5.42 11.88
CA PRO A 86 -2.78 5.55 13.17
C PRO A 86 -3.89 6.62 13.17
N LEU A 87 -4.25 7.20 12.02
CA LEU A 87 -5.34 8.16 11.98
C LEU A 87 -6.67 7.47 11.67
N PRO A 88 -7.72 7.72 12.47
CA PRO A 88 -9.03 7.11 12.28
C PRO A 88 -9.77 7.67 11.06
N ASP A 89 -9.44 8.88 10.61
CA ASP A 89 -10.16 9.53 9.51
C ASP A 89 -9.85 8.83 8.18
N PRO A 90 -10.88 8.31 7.47
CA PRO A 90 -10.67 7.68 6.17
C PRO A 90 -10.05 8.69 5.20
N PRO A 91 -9.23 8.22 4.24
CA PRO A 91 -8.63 9.13 3.29
C PRO A 91 -9.77 9.79 2.50
N ARG A 92 -9.82 11.13 2.52
CA ARG A 92 -10.86 11.85 1.79
C ARG A 92 -10.58 11.72 0.30
N GLU A 93 -11.45 11.00 -0.40
CA GLU A 93 -11.51 11.00 -1.85
C GLU A 93 -11.80 12.42 -2.29
N ARG A 94 -10.77 13.14 -2.73
CA ARG A 94 -10.93 14.48 -3.29
C ARG A 94 -10.73 14.34 -4.78
N VAL A 95 -11.80 14.58 -5.55
CA VAL A 95 -11.71 14.71 -7.01
C VAL A 95 -10.66 15.77 -7.30
N ALA A 96 -9.50 15.36 -7.80
CA ALA A 96 -8.43 16.28 -8.14
C ALA A 96 -8.91 17.14 -9.31
N HIS A 97 -8.93 18.47 -9.14
CA HIS A 97 -9.01 19.34 -10.31
C HIS A 97 -7.73 19.16 -11.14
N PRO A 98 -7.76 19.42 -12.46
CA PRO A 98 -6.62 19.18 -13.35
C PRO A 98 -5.33 19.89 -12.93
N GLU A 99 -5.42 20.96 -12.13
CA GLU A 99 -4.29 21.73 -11.59
C GLU A 99 -3.86 21.30 -10.18
N ASP A 100 -4.61 20.40 -9.52
CA ASP A 100 -4.27 19.88 -8.20
C ASP A 100 -3.34 18.67 -8.32
N GLU A 101 -2.10 18.82 -7.86
CA GLU A 101 -1.17 17.69 -7.65
C GLU A 101 -1.64 16.78 -6.49
N SER A 102 -2.43 17.30 -5.54
CA SER A 102 -2.95 16.52 -4.41
C SER A 102 -4.37 15.97 -4.66
N GLY A 103 -4.51 14.65 -4.65
CA GLY A 103 -5.79 13.94 -4.74
C GLY A 103 -5.83 12.79 -5.75
N ARG A 104 -4.84 12.70 -6.65
CA ARG A 104 -4.76 11.62 -7.66
C ARG A 104 -4.38 10.26 -7.10
N GLY A 105 -3.75 10.20 -5.92
CA GLY A 105 -3.27 8.94 -5.36
C GLY A 105 -4.37 7.88 -5.19
N LEU A 106 -5.52 8.26 -4.65
CA LEU A 106 -6.68 7.36 -4.52
C LEU A 106 -7.31 7.04 -5.88
N GLN A 107 -7.34 8.00 -6.81
CA GLN A 107 -7.84 7.77 -8.15
C GLN A 107 -6.96 6.75 -8.91
N LEU A 108 -5.64 6.86 -8.80
CA LEU A 108 -4.70 5.88 -9.34
C LEU A 108 -4.94 4.49 -8.76
N VAL A 109 -5.18 4.40 -7.44
CA VAL A 109 -5.57 3.13 -6.80
C VAL A 109 -6.89 2.62 -7.36
N ALA A 110 -7.91 3.47 -7.50
CA ALA A 110 -9.21 3.11 -8.02
C ALA A 110 -9.14 2.60 -9.47
N ASP A 111 -8.38 3.27 -10.33
CA ASP A 111 -8.26 2.95 -11.75
C ASP A 111 -7.37 1.72 -12.01
N SER A 112 -6.43 1.42 -11.10
CA SER A 112 -5.42 0.38 -11.31
C SER A 112 -5.68 -0.92 -10.53
N SER A 113 -6.69 -0.96 -9.66
CA SER A 113 -6.99 -2.12 -8.82
C SER A 113 -8.27 -2.83 -9.27
N ARG A 114 -8.35 -4.14 -8.99
CA ARG A 114 -9.60 -4.90 -9.18
C ARG A 114 -10.65 -4.47 -8.17
N ARG A 115 -10.20 -4.27 -6.93
CA ARG A 115 -11.00 -3.86 -5.78
C ARG A 115 -10.11 -3.02 -4.88
N TRP A 116 -10.70 -2.06 -4.20
CA TRP A 116 -10.03 -1.32 -3.16
C TRP A 116 -11.05 -0.86 -2.12
N GLY A 117 -10.56 -0.43 -0.98
CA GLY A 117 -11.41 0.14 0.06
C GLY A 117 -10.61 0.66 1.23
N THR A 118 -11.33 1.15 2.23
CA THR A 118 -10.79 1.52 3.53
C THR A 118 -11.50 0.72 4.59
N ARG A 119 -10.75 0.21 5.58
CA ARG A 119 -11.30 -0.41 6.79
C ARG A 119 -10.77 0.31 8.03
N PRO A 120 -11.62 0.56 9.05
CA PRO A 120 -11.14 1.00 10.34
C PRO A 120 -10.30 -0.11 11.00
N GLY A 121 -9.25 0.27 11.70
CA GLY A 121 -8.49 -0.59 12.60
C GLY A 121 -8.60 -0.09 14.03
N ASP A 122 -8.18 -0.89 15.01
CA ASP A 122 -8.35 -0.59 16.45
C ASP A 122 -7.75 0.77 16.86
N THR A 123 -6.69 1.20 16.19
CA THR A 123 -5.97 2.44 16.50
C THR A 123 -5.75 3.33 15.27
N GLY A 124 -6.53 3.14 14.20
CA GLY A 124 -6.34 3.90 12.96
C GLY A 124 -7.17 3.37 11.80
N LYS A 125 -6.56 3.34 10.61
CA LYS A 125 -7.21 2.81 9.40
C LYS A 125 -6.24 2.02 8.54
N THR A 126 -6.81 1.20 7.68
CA THR A 126 -6.11 0.53 6.59
C THR A 126 -6.79 0.84 5.27
N VAL A 127 -6.03 1.38 4.32
CA VAL A 127 -6.41 1.45 2.91
C VAL A 127 -5.86 0.21 2.22
N TRP A 128 -6.69 -0.48 1.45
CA TRP A 128 -6.29 -1.73 0.81
C TRP A 128 -6.73 -1.76 -0.65
N PHE A 129 -5.99 -2.51 -1.47
CA PHE A 129 -6.32 -2.76 -2.86
C PHE A 129 -5.85 -4.14 -3.33
N GLU A 130 -6.54 -4.69 -4.32
CA GLU A 130 -6.25 -5.98 -4.95
C GLU A 130 -5.73 -5.78 -6.38
N LEU A 131 -4.60 -6.39 -6.69
CA LEU A 131 -4.04 -6.46 -8.04
C LEU A 131 -4.22 -7.86 -8.63
N ALA A 132 -4.49 -7.91 -9.93
CA ALA A 132 -4.47 -9.13 -10.71
C ALA A 132 -3.04 -9.66 -10.83
N VAL A 133 -2.76 -10.87 -10.35
CA VAL A 133 -1.54 -11.60 -10.69
C VAL A 133 -1.76 -12.27 -12.04
N PRO A 134 -1.00 -11.90 -13.09
CA PRO A 134 -1.05 -12.60 -14.37
C PRO A 134 -0.58 -14.05 -14.16
N GLY A 135 -1.33 -15.01 -14.71
CA GLY A 135 -0.97 -16.43 -14.71
C GLY A 135 0.08 -16.79 -15.75
#